data_AF-C6M2Y0-F1
#
_entry.id   AF-C6M2Y0-F1
#
_cell.length_a   1.000
_cell.length_b   1.000
_cell.length_c   1.000
_cell.angle_alpha   90.00
_cell.angle_beta   90.00
_cell.angle_gamma   90.00
#
_symmetry.space_group_name_H-M   'P 1'
#
loop_
_entity.id
_entity.type
_entity.pdbx_description
1 polymer ?
#
loop_
_entity_poly.entity_id
_entity_poly.type
_entity_poly.pdbx_seq_one_letter_code
_entity_poly.pdbx_strand_id
1 'polypeptide(L)'
;MMNKEQEKIYEIKWYEGLIGLVGISILLVLLLYYFTFGNRKLSTSPEQWGQFGDYIGGVLNPIFACATFIALLYTIKLQLDTIKLQKDSIKLQVEELKATREELSRSAKAQEESEKLLAEQSKIFKQQQFETTFFSMLNQLNQLCSKILNKEVVVFDKSLGKDVKKGFVDNIIDNLMNNIGYHFDSTDDLIYYYEEGDINFPKFEYIQKRVDKDFIEFNQFSLYLYQVLKFVNSLSYGKGNLDDEEKKYSNIVRASIDFRLLQLLAITAYREDTESYQPYIKLLERYSFLEHMPLKLLANRNFNRLLIKCHRLYDPNIFGKSDYIKDIEKLIKRT
;
A
#
# COMPACT_ATOMS: atom_id res chain seq x y z
N MET A 1 0.43 -34.84 -56.02
CA MET A 1 0.54 -35.22 -54.59
C MET A 1 -0.67 -36.08 -54.28
N MET A 2 -0.49 -37.39 -54.08
CA MET A 2 -1.60 -38.25 -53.63
C MET A 2 -2.02 -37.79 -52.23
N ASN A 3 -3.33 -37.72 -51.99
CA ASN A 3 -3.89 -37.39 -50.69
C ASN A 3 -3.58 -38.53 -49.69
N LYS A 4 -3.34 -38.23 -48.41
CA LYS A 4 -2.98 -39.22 -47.36
C LYS A 4 -3.98 -40.38 -47.25
N GLU A 5 -5.22 -40.18 -47.67
CA GLU A 5 -6.24 -41.23 -47.75
C GLU A 5 -6.01 -42.22 -48.88
N GLN A 6 -5.48 -41.78 -50.03
CA GLN A 6 -5.17 -42.66 -51.16
C GLN A 6 -3.99 -43.58 -50.86
N GLU A 7 -2.93 -43.10 -50.19
CA GLU A 7 -1.84 -43.96 -49.73
C GLU A 7 -2.35 -45.05 -48.77
N LYS A 8 -3.24 -44.70 -47.83
CA LYS A 8 -3.90 -45.68 -46.94
C LYS A 8 -4.67 -46.76 -47.69
N ILE A 9 -5.34 -46.42 -48.79
CA ILE A 9 -6.14 -47.36 -49.60
C ILE A 9 -5.25 -48.31 -50.41
N TYR A 10 -4.09 -47.88 -50.91
CA TYR A 10 -3.14 -48.75 -51.60
C TYR A 10 -2.38 -49.66 -50.62
N GLU A 11 -2.06 -49.17 -49.42
CA GLU A 11 -1.44 -49.96 -48.35
C GLU A 11 -2.34 -51.08 -47.81
N ILE A 12 -3.67 -50.97 -47.98
CA ILE A 12 -4.62 -52.03 -47.60
C ILE A 12 -4.74 -53.11 -48.69
N LYS A 13 -4.26 -52.89 -49.92
CA LYS A 13 -4.46 -53.83 -51.04
C LYS A 13 -3.28 -54.75 -51.34
N TRP A 14 -2.06 -54.42 -50.92
CA TRP A 14 -0.89 -55.24 -51.27
C TRP A 14 -0.80 -56.54 -50.47
N TYR A 15 -1.27 -56.56 -49.22
CA TYR A 15 -1.28 -57.79 -48.41
C TYR A 15 -2.28 -58.81 -48.99
N GLU A 16 -3.39 -58.35 -49.57
CA GLU A 16 -4.37 -59.18 -50.29
C GLU A 16 -3.72 -59.81 -51.54
N GLY A 17 -2.90 -59.03 -52.26
CA GLY A 17 -2.11 -59.53 -53.39
C GLY A 17 -1.04 -60.56 -52.99
N LEU A 18 -0.34 -60.34 -51.88
CA LEU A 18 0.67 -61.27 -51.36
C LEU A 18 0.03 -62.60 -50.91
N ILE A 19 -1.09 -62.52 -50.18
CA ILE A 19 -1.89 -63.68 -49.76
C ILE A 19 -2.43 -64.43 -50.99
N GLY A 20 -2.93 -63.72 -51.99
CA GLY A 20 -3.38 -64.30 -53.25
C GLY A 20 -2.27 -65.04 -54.00
N LEU A 21 -1.07 -64.45 -54.09
CA LEU A 21 0.09 -65.06 -54.77
C LEU A 21 0.56 -66.34 -54.06
N VAL A 22 0.62 -66.30 -52.72
CA VAL A 22 0.92 -67.48 -51.90
C VAL A 22 -0.15 -68.56 -52.10
N GLY A 23 -1.44 -68.19 -52.08
CA GLY A 23 -2.55 -69.12 -52.33
C GLY A 23 -2.51 -69.76 -53.72
N ILE A 24 -2.22 -68.98 -54.76
CA ILE A 24 -2.05 -69.48 -56.14
C ILE A 24 -0.85 -70.43 -56.23
N SER A 25 0.25 -70.12 -55.55
CA SER A 25 1.45 -70.99 -55.53
C SER A 25 1.14 -72.35 -54.92
N ILE A 26 0.39 -72.39 -53.82
CA ILE A 26 -0.08 -73.63 -53.19
C ILE A 26 -1.00 -74.41 -54.14
N LEU A 27 -1.97 -73.74 -54.76
CA LEU A 27 -2.91 -74.34 -55.72
C LEU A 27 -2.19 -74.92 -56.94
N LEU A 28 -1.18 -74.22 -57.46
CA LEU A 28 -0.39 -74.64 -58.61
C LEU A 28 0.44 -75.89 -58.29
N VAL A 29 1.06 -75.94 -57.12
CA VAL A 29 1.78 -77.14 -56.66
C VAL A 29 0.83 -78.33 -56.51
N LEU A 30 -0.36 -78.14 -55.95
CA LEU A 30 -1.38 -79.18 -55.82
C LEU A 30 -1.94 -79.66 -57.17
N LEU A 31 -2.17 -78.74 -58.11
CA LEU A 31 -2.64 -79.06 -59.46
C LEU A 31 -1.57 -79.80 -60.26
N LEU A 32 -0.32 -79.32 -60.25
CA LEU A 32 0.79 -80.02 -60.91
C LEU A 32 0.96 -81.43 -60.35
N TYR A 33 0.80 -81.60 -59.04
CA TYR A 33 0.81 -82.93 -58.43
C TYR A 33 -0.37 -83.80 -58.92
N TYR A 34 -1.59 -83.27 -58.91
CA TYR A 34 -2.79 -83.98 -59.38
C TYR A 34 -2.67 -84.41 -60.84
N PHE A 35 -2.22 -83.54 -61.73
CA PHE A 35 -2.04 -83.87 -63.15
C PHE A 35 -0.91 -84.88 -63.40
N THR A 36 0.14 -84.86 -62.58
CA THR A 36 1.29 -85.76 -62.77
C THR A 36 1.08 -87.13 -62.12
N PHE A 37 0.35 -87.20 -61.01
CA PHE A 37 0.26 -88.41 -60.17
C PHE A 37 -1.17 -88.84 -59.77
N GLY A 38 -2.21 -88.10 -60.15
CA GLY A 38 -3.59 -88.29 -59.66
C GLY A 38 -4.27 -89.62 -60.01
N ASN A 39 -3.77 -90.37 -61.00
CA ASN A 39 -4.28 -91.69 -61.37
C ASN A 39 -3.62 -92.88 -60.61
N ARG A 40 -2.80 -92.60 -59.59
CA ARG A 40 -2.13 -93.63 -58.77
C ARG A 40 -2.89 -93.86 -57.46
N LYS A 41 -2.91 -95.10 -56.94
CA LYS A 41 -3.52 -95.43 -55.64
C LYS A 41 -2.75 -94.74 -54.50
N LEU A 42 -3.46 -94.27 -53.47
CA LEU A 42 -2.87 -93.68 -52.26
C LEU A 42 -1.90 -94.67 -51.59
N SER A 43 -0.70 -94.20 -51.27
CA SER A 43 0.33 -95.02 -50.65
C SER A 43 0.10 -95.19 -49.14
N THR A 44 0.34 -96.40 -48.63
CA THR A 44 0.26 -96.76 -47.21
C THR A 44 1.60 -96.64 -46.47
N SER A 45 2.71 -96.36 -47.17
CA SER A 45 4.05 -96.24 -46.55
C SER A 45 4.33 -94.80 -46.08
N PRO A 46 4.67 -94.57 -44.79
CA PRO A 46 5.01 -93.24 -44.27
C PRO A 46 6.22 -92.56 -44.95
N GLU A 47 7.25 -93.30 -45.40
CA GLU A 47 8.42 -92.68 -46.07
C GLU A 47 8.05 -91.94 -47.37
N GLN A 48 7.11 -92.46 -48.16
CA GLN A 48 6.67 -91.80 -49.41
C GLN A 48 5.90 -90.50 -49.13
N TRP A 49 5.20 -90.42 -47.99
CA TRP A 49 4.57 -89.18 -47.52
C TRP A 49 5.62 -88.15 -47.07
N GLY A 50 6.74 -88.60 -46.49
CA GLY A 50 7.90 -87.75 -46.19
C GLY A 50 8.50 -87.11 -47.44
N GLN A 51 8.81 -87.92 -48.47
CA GLN A 51 9.36 -87.42 -49.74
C GLN A 51 8.40 -86.48 -50.49
N PHE A 52 7.10 -86.73 -50.41
CA PHE A 52 6.08 -85.82 -50.91
C PHE A 52 6.11 -84.49 -50.16
N GLY A 53 6.17 -84.54 -48.82
CA GLY A 53 6.34 -83.35 -47.98
C GLY A 53 7.59 -82.55 -48.32
N ASP A 54 8.70 -83.22 -48.63
CA ASP A 54 9.96 -82.57 -49.04
C ASP A 54 9.86 -81.88 -50.40
N TYR A 55 9.12 -82.45 -51.36
CA TYR A 55 8.87 -81.82 -52.66
C TYR A 55 7.97 -80.57 -52.53
N ILE A 56 6.87 -80.69 -51.79
CA ILE A 56 5.96 -79.58 -51.51
C ILE A 56 6.68 -78.47 -50.74
N GLY A 57 7.41 -78.85 -49.68
CA GLY A 57 8.21 -77.94 -48.86
C GLY A 57 9.37 -77.32 -49.64
N GLY A 58 10.03 -78.06 -50.53
CA GLY A 58 11.14 -77.56 -51.34
C GLY A 58 10.75 -76.43 -52.30
N VAL A 59 9.52 -76.45 -52.81
CA VAL A 59 8.98 -75.38 -53.67
C VAL A 59 8.31 -74.27 -52.87
N LEU A 60 7.52 -74.62 -51.86
CA LEU A 60 6.75 -73.63 -51.09
C LEU A 60 7.60 -72.86 -50.07
N ASN A 61 8.58 -73.49 -49.41
CA ASN A 61 9.37 -72.84 -48.37
C ASN A 61 10.16 -71.62 -48.87
N PRO A 62 10.83 -71.66 -50.06
CA PRO A 62 11.47 -70.46 -50.61
C PRO A 62 10.48 -69.34 -50.96
N ILE A 63 9.28 -69.68 -51.45
CA ILE A 63 8.22 -68.71 -51.77
C ILE A 63 7.70 -68.05 -50.49
N PHE A 64 7.42 -68.86 -49.45
CA PHE A 64 7.04 -68.35 -48.13
C PHE A 64 8.16 -67.48 -47.53
N ALA A 65 9.42 -67.91 -47.59
CA ALA A 65 10.56 -67.13 -47.09
C ALA A 65 10.69 -65.77 -47.81
N CYS A 66 10.52 -65.72 -49.14
CA CYS A 66 10.50 -64.46 -49.89
C CYS A 66 9.30 -63.58 -49.50
N ALA A 67 8.10 -64.16 -49.36
CA ALA A 67 6.90 -63.44 -48.93
C ALA A 67 7.07 -62.87 -47.51
N THR A 68 7.62 -63.63 -46.57
CA THR A 68 7.95 -63.19 -45.22
C THR A 68 9.00 -62.07 -45.24
N PHE A 69 10.03 -62.17 -46.08
CA PHE A 69 11.03 -61.12 -46.22
C PHE A 69 10.45 -59.81 -46.78
N ILE A 70 9.59 -59.87 -47.80
CA ILE A 70 8.89 -58.70 -48.34
C ILE A 70 7.97 -58.07 -47.29
N ALA A 71 7.20 -58.88 -46.56
CA ALA A 71 6.36 -58.41 -45.47
C ALA A 71 7.18 -57.73 -44.35
N LEU A 72 8.36 -58.27 -44.03
CA LEU A 72 9.28 -57.68 -43.06
C LEU A 72 9.84 -56.34 -43.56
N LEU A 73 10.29 -56.25 -44.81
CA LEU A 73 10.79 -54.98 -45.38
C LEU A 73 9.71 -53.90 -45.40
N TYR A 74 8.47 -54.28 -45.72
CA TYR A 74 7.34 -53.37 -45.66
C TYR A 74 7.06 -52.90 -44.23
N THR A 75 7.11 -53.81 -43.25
CA THR A 75 6.96 -53.48 -41.83
C THR A 75 8.04 -52.48 -41.38
N ILE A 76 9.30 -52.67 -41.81
CA ILE A 76 10.40 -51.74 -41.51
C ILE A 76 10.13 -50.37 -42.14
N LYS A 77 9.64 -50.31 -43.38
CA LYS A 77 9.28 -49.05 -44.04
C LYS A 77 8.20 -48.29 -43.24
N LEU A 78 7.12 -48.97 -42.84
CA LEU A 78 6.06 -48.38 -42.02
C LEU A 78 6.59 -47.88 -40.66
N GLN A 79 7.48 -48.63 -40.03
CA GLN A 79 8.13 -48.22 -38.78
C GLN A 79 8.97 -46.95 -38.98
N LEU A 80 9.75 -46.86 -40.07
CA LEU A 80 10.53 -45.67 -40.40
C LEU A 80 9.65 -44.44 -40.63
N ASP A 81 8.55 -44.59 -41.35
CA ASP A 81 7.59 -43.51 -41.59
C ASP A 81 6.92 -43.05 -40.29
N THR A 82 6.58 -44.01 -39.41
CA THR A 82 6.03 -43.71 -38.07
C THR A 82 7.03 -42.95 -37.21
N ILE A 83 8.31 -43.38 -37.19
CA ILE A 83 9.38 -42.70 -36.45
C ILE A 83 9.60 -41.27 -36.98
N LYS A 84 9.50 -41.07 -38.29
CA LYS A 84 9.62 -39.75 -38.90
C LYS A 84 8.50 -38.82 -38.43
N LEU A 85 7.25 -39.29 -38.48
CA LEU A 85 6.09 -38.53 -38.00
C LEU A 85 6.20 -38.21 -36.50
N GLN A 86 6.68 -39.16 -35.69
CA GLN A 86 6.93 -38.94 -34.26
C GLN A 86 8.04 -37.91 -34.02
N LYS A 87 9.11 -37.92 -34.80
CA LYS A 87 10.16 -36.90 -34.71
C LYS A 87 9.62 -35.50 -35.01
N ASP A 88 8.77 -35.38 -36.02
CA ASP A 88 8.18 -34.11 -36.41
C ASP A 88 7.18 -33.60 -35.35
N SER A 89 6.39 -34.48 -34.72
CA SER A 89 5.51 -34.08 -33.62
C SER A 89 6.28 -33.65 -32.36
N ILE A 90 7.39 -34.32 -32.03
CA ILE A 90 8.25 -33.92 -30.91
C ILE A 90 8.86 -32.53 -31.16
N LYS A 91 9.29 -32.23 -32.39
CA LYS A 91 9.82 -30.90 -32.72
C LYS A 91 8.77 -29.81 -32.48
N LEU A 92 7.54 -30.03 -32.95
CA LEU A 92 6.43 -29.09 -32.72
C LEU A 92 6.14 -28.92 -31.21
N GLN A 93 6.14 -30.00 -30.43
CA GLN A 93 5.95 -29.92 -28.98
C GLN A 93 7.07 -29.15 -28.27
N VAL A 94 8.33 -29.30 -28.71
CA VAL A 94 9.45 -28.53 -28.17
C VAL A 94 9.30 -27.04 -28.49
N GLU A 95 8.85 -26.70 -29.71
CA GLU A 95 8.57 -25.32 -30.11
C GLU A 95 7.41 -24.71 -29.30
N GLU A 96 6.29 -25.42 -29.14
CA GLU A 96 5.17 -24.99 -28.30
C GLU A 96 5.59 -24.81 -26.83
N LEU A 97 6.38 -25.74 -26.29
CA LEU A 97 6.88 -25.64 -24.92
C LEU A 97 7.79 -24.43 -24.75
N LYS A 98 8.62 -24.13 -25.75
CA LYS A 98 9.46 -22.93 -25.75
C LYS A 98 8.61 -21.65 -25.78
N ALA A 99 7.62 -21.58 -26.66
CA ALA A 99 6.69 -20.45 -26.73
C ALA A 99 5.91 -20.26 -25.41
N THR A 100 5.46 -21.37 -24.81
CA THR A 100 4.76 -21.37 -23.50
C THR A 100 5.68 -20.87 -22.39
N ARG A 101 6.94 -21.31 -22.35
CA ARG A 101 7.94 -20.82 -21.38
C ARG A 101 8.21 -19.33 -21.54
N GLU A 102 8.31 -18.84 -22.77
CA GLU A 102 8.48 -17.42 -23.05
C GLU A 102 7.27 -16.60 -22.60
N GLU A 103 6.05 -17.08 -22.85
CA GLU A 103 4.81 -16.44 -22.40
C GLU A 103 4.70 -16.43 -20.86
N LEU A 104 4.97 -17.55 -20.20
CA LEU A 104 5.03 -17.62 -18.73
C LEU A 104 6.08 -16.67 -18.16
N SER A 105 7.26 -16.57 -18.80
CA SER A 105 8.29 -15.62 -18.37
C SER A 105 7.84 -14.17 -18.53
N ARG A 106 7.15 -13.83 -19.63
CA ARG A 106 6.56 -12.49 -19.82
C ARG A 106 5.48 -12.20 -18.78
N SER A 107 4.62 -13.17 -18.50
CA SER A 107 3.56 -13.04 -17.49
C SER A 107 4.13 -12.84 -16.09
N ALA A 108 5.16 -13.60 -15.70
CA ALA A 108 5.85 -13.44 -14.42
C ALA A 108 6.46 -12.03 -14.27
N LYS A 109 7.11 -11.51 -15.33
CA LYS A 109 7.64 -10.13 -15.33
C LYS A 109 6.55 -9.07 -15.18
N ALA A 110 5.46 -9.20 -15.94
CA ALA A 110 4.33 -8.28 -15.84
C ALA A 110 3.68 -8.32 -14.45
N GLN A 111 3.66 -9.48 -13.79
CA GLN A 111 3.14 -9.63 -12.44
C GLN A 111 4.07 -8.99 -11.39
N GLU A 112 5.39 -9.13 -11.54
CA GLU A 112 6.37 -8.44 -10.69
C GLU A 112 6.27 -6.91 -10.83
N GLU A 113 6.10 -6.41 -12.05
CA GLU A 113 5.87 -4.98 -12.32
C GLU A 113 4.55 -4.49 -11.71
N SER A 114 3.47 -5.29 -11.84
CA SER A 114 2.17 -5.00 -11.23
C SER A 114 2.23 -4.96 -9.71
N GLU A 115 2.96 -5.89 -9.07
CA GLU A 115 3.15 -5.90 -7.62
C GLU A 115 3.87 -4.63 -7.14
N LYS A 116 4.90 -4.17 -7.87
CA LYS A 116 5.61 -2.91 -7.58
C LYS A 116 4.67 -1.71 -7.68
N LEU A 117 3.87 -1.62 -8.75
CA LEU A 117 2.90 -0.54 -8.93
C LEU A 117 1.83 -0.55 -7.83
N LEU A 118 1.33 -1.72 -7.43
CA LEU A 118 0.37 -1.84 -6.34
C LEU A 118 0.97 -1.41 -5.00
N ALA A 119 2.25 -1.74 -4.75
CA ALA A 119 2.95 -1.30 -3.56
C ALA A 119 3.11 0.23 -3.52
N GLU A 120 3.42 0.87 -4.66
CA GLU A 120 3.46 2.33 -4.78
C GLU A 120 2.08 2.96 -4.62
N GLN A 121 1.05 2.40 -5.26
CA GLN A 121 -0.33 2.86 -5.14
C GLN A 121 -0.85 2.76 -3.70
N SER A 122 -0.48 1.70 -2.98
CA SER A 122 -0.83 1.53 -1.56
C SER A 122 -0.28 2.67 -0.70
N LYS A 123 0.94 3.13 -0.97
CA LYS A 123 1.54 4.28 -0.26
C LYS A 123 0.79 5.57 -0.56
N ILE A 124 0.52 5.85 -1.83
CA ILE A 124 -0.24 7.03 -2.27
C ILE A 124 -1.64 7.02 -1.63
N PHE A 125 -2.32 5.88 -1.63
CA PHE A 125 -3.64 5.73 -1.05
C PHE A 125 -3.65 6.02 0.46
N LYS A 126 -2.67 5.51 1.21
CA LYS A 126 -2.54 5.79 2.66
C LYS A 126 -2.33 7.28 2.92
N GLN A 127 -1.51 7.95 2.10
CA GLN A 127 -1.31 9.39 2.21
C GLN A 127 -2.60 10.16 1.90
N GLN A 128 -3.32 9.81 0.83
CA GLN A 128 -4.59 10.43 0.48
C GLN A 128 -5.66 10.25 1.57
N GLN A 129 -5.73 9.06 2.17
CA GLN A 129 -6.64 8.79 3.29
C GLN A 129 -6.32 9.69 4.48
N PHE A 130 -5.04 9.81 4.84
CA PHE A 130 -4.59 10.72 5.89
C PHE A 130 -4.94 12.17 5.59
N GLU A 131 -4.59 12.68 4.40
CA GLU A 131 -4.84 14.07 4.00
C GLU A 131 -6.33 14.39 3.99
N THR A 132 -7.17 13.47 3.51
CA THR A 132 -8.63 13.64 3.51
C THR A 132 -9.17 13.79 4.93
N THR A 133 -8.76 12.92 5.86
CA THR A 133 -9.15 13.01 7.27
C THR A 133 -8.58 14.27 7.92
N PHE A 134 -7.31 14.60 7.66
CA PHE A 134 -6.65 15.80 8.18
C PHE A 134 -7.39 17.07 7.77
N PHE A 135 -7.66 17.28 6.48
CA PHE A 135 -8.34 18.48 6.01
C PHE A 135 -9.80 18.54 6.47
N SER A 136 -10.46 17.39 6.63
CA SER A 136 -11.80 17.33 7.24
C SER A 136 -11.76 17.82 8.70
N MET A 137 -10.78 17.36 9.49
CA MET A 137 -10.60 17.81 10.87
C MET A 137 -10.18 19.29 10.92
N LEU A 138 -9.28 19.74 10.06
CA LEU A 138 -8.87 21.14 9.97
C LEU A 138 -10.06 22.05 9.65
N ASN A 139 -10.93 21.63 8.74
CA ASN A 139 -12.16 22.38 8.42
C ASN A 139 -13.08 22.49 9.63
N GLN A 140 -13.27 21.41 10.39
CA GLN A 140 -14.04 21.46 11.64
C GLN A 140 -13.38 22.36 12.69
N LEU A 141 -12.06 22.32 12.83
CA LEU A 141 -11.31 23.22 13.71
C LEU A 141 -11.54 24.68 13.32
N ASN A 142 -11.43 25.00 12.03
CA ASN A 142 -11.65 26.35 11.51
C ASN A 142 -13.09 26.83 11.72
N GLN A 143 -14.08 25.93 11.62
CA GLN A 143 -15.47 26.23 11.95
C GLN A 143 -15.63 26.55 13.44
N LEU A 144 -14.99 25.79 14.34
CA LEU A 144 -14.98 26.09 15.77
C LEU A 144 -14.29 27.43 16.07
N CYS A 145 -13.12 27.70 15.46
CA CYS A 145 -12.44 29.00 15.55
C CYS A 145 -13.39 30.13 15.16
N SER A 146 -14.00 30.03 13.98
CA SER A 146 -14.90 31.06 13.44
C SER A 146 -16.12 31.26 14.33
N LYS A 147 -16.70 30.18 14.85
CA LYS A 147 -17.85 30.24 15.76
C LYS A 147 -17.51 30.97 17.06
N ILE A 148 -16.33 30.72 17.63
CA ILE A 148 -15.88 31.33 18.89
C ILE A 148 -15.49 32.79 18.68
N LEU A 149 -14.75 33.09 17.60
CA LEU A 149 -14.29 34.43 17.28
C LEU A 149 -15.44 35.38 16.93
N ASN A 150 -16.46 34.89 16.24
CA ASN A 150 -17.62 35.70 15.83
C ASN A 150 -18.75 35.73 16.86
N LYS A 151 -18.61 35.01 17.99
CA LYS A 151 -19.63 35.02 19.05
C LYS A 151 -19.60 36.35 19.77
N GLU A 152 -20.77 36.97 19.93
CA GLU A 152 -20.96 38.14 20.81
C GLU A 152 -21.53 37.69 22.16
N VAL A 153 -21.14 38.41 23.21
CA VAL A 153 -21.74 38.33 24.54
C VAL A 153 -22.17 39.70 25.01
N VAL A 154 -23.22 39.73 25.82
CA VAL A 154 -23.67 40.95 26.49
C VAL A 154 -23.00 41.03 27.85
N VAL A 155 -22.34 42.15 28.12
CA VAL A 155 -21.62 42.40 29.37
C VAL A 155 -22.07 43.73 29.93
N PHE A 156 -22.31 43.80 31.24
CA PHE A 156 -22.64 45.05 31.90
C PHE A 156 -21.37 45.89 32.07
N ASP A 157 -21.29 47.02 31.37
CA ASP A 157 -20.20 47.96 31.53
C ASP A 157 -20.51 48.89 32.71
N LYS A 158 -19.76 48.72 33.80
CA LYS A 158 -19.91 49.51 35.03
C LYS A 158 -19.61 51.00 34.81
N SER A 159 -18.72 51.34 33.89
CA SER A 159 -18.35 52.73 33.60
C SER A 159 -19.44 53.45 32.81
N LEU A 160 -20.14 52.73 31.93
CA LEU A 160 -21.24 53.27 31.13
C LEU A 160 -22.61 53.08 31.79
N GLY A 161 -22.70 52.26 32.84
CA GLY A 161 -23.95 51.93 33.53
C GLY A 161 -24.97 51.19 32.66
N LYS A 162 -24.51 50.46 31.62
CA LYS A 162 -25.40 49.77 30.66
C LYS A 162 -24.78 48.50 30.12
N ASP A 163 -25.64 47.65 29.56
CA ASP A 163 -25.23 46.47 28.81
C ASP A 163 -24.61 46.85 27.46
N VAL A 164 -23.46 46.25 27.16
CA VAL A 164 -22.74 46.40 25.89
C VAL A 164 -22.48 45.04 25.25
N LYS A 165 -22.47 45.01 23.92
CA LYS A 165 -22.06 43.83 23.16
C LYS A 165 -20.55 43.81 23.02
N LYS A 166 -19.95 42.64 23.21
CA LYS A 166 -18.51 42.43 23.08
C LYS A 166 -18.23 41.08 22.44
N GLY A 167 -17.14 40.99 21.69
CA GLY A 167 -16.63 39.71 21.20
C GLY A 167 -16.38 38.77 22.39
N PHE A 168 -16.81 37.52 22.27
CA PHE A 168 -16.66 36.51 23.32
C PHE A 168 -15.19 36.31 23.69
N VAL A 169 -14.31 36.18 22.70
CA VAL A 169 -12.85 36.04 22.91
C VAL A 169 -12.26 37.27 23.58
N ASP A 170 -12.64 38.47 23.13
CA ASP A 170 -12.14 39.71 23.71
C ASP A 170 -12.65 39.87 25.16
N ASN A 171 -13.88 39.44 25.45
CA ASN A 171 -14.40 39.38 26.82
C ASN A 171 -13.60 38.41 27.69
N ILE A 172 -13.22 37.24 27.19
CA ILE A 172 -12.37 36.29 27.92
C ILE A 172 -11.01 36.93 28.21
N ILE A 173 -10.36 37.48 27.17
CA ILE A 173 -9.06 38.14 27.30
C ILE A 173 -9.13 39.27 28.32
N ASP A 174 -10.18 40.08 28.30
CA ASP A 174 -10.30 41.18 29.26
C ASP A 174 -10.53 40.69 30.69
N ASN A 175 -11.35 39.65 30.88
CA ASN A 175 -11.58 39.07 32.21
C ASN A 175 -10.35 38.35 32.77
N LEU A 176 -9.54 37.72 31.92
CA LEU A 176 -8.39 36.92 32.33
C LEU A 176 -7.10 37.72 32.36
N MET A 177 -6.85 38.52 31.34
CA MET A 177 -5.54 39.15 31.08
C MET A 177 -5.52 40.66 31.31
N ASN A 178 -6.67 41.34 31.25
CA ASN A 178 -6.74 42.80 31.39
C ASN A 178 -7.09 43.26 32.81
N ASN A 179 -6.46 42.62 33.80
CA ASN A 179 -6.48 43.08 35.19
C ASN A 179 -5.29 44.02 35.41
N ILE A 180 -5.47 45.08 36.21
CA ILE A 180 -4.45 46.12 36.47
C ILE A 180 -3.13 45.49 36.95
N GLY A 181 -3.20 44.42 37.76
CA GLY A 181 -2.01 43.72 38.27
C GLY A 181 -1.26 42.83 37.25
N TYR A 182 -1.77 42.66 36.03
CA TYR A 182 -1.19 41.77 35.00
C TYR A 182 -0.47 42.49 33.86
N HIS A 183 -0.23 43.79 33.98
CA HIS A 183 0.57 44.56 33.03
C HIS A 183 1.88 44.97 33.70
N PHE A 184 2.95 45.05 32.90
CA PHE A 184 4.20 45.66 33.37
C PHE A 184 4.10 47.18 33.23
N ASP A 185 4.48 47.89 34.29
CA ASP A 185 4.43 49.36 34.35
C ASP A 185 5.59 50.00 33.57
N SER A 186 6.74 49.30 33.50
CA SER A 186 7.93 49.74 32.75
C SER A 186 8.76 48.55 32.24
N THR A 187 9.83 48.83 31.48
CA THR A 187 10.81 47.80 31.10
C THR A 187 11.62 47.33 32.31
N ASP A 188 11.87 48.20 33.29
CA ASP A 188 12.57 47.84 34.53
C ASP A 188 11.75 46.85 35.36
N ASP A 189 10.43 47.01 35.40
CA ASP A 189 9.51 46.07 36.05
C ASP A 189 9.54 44.68 35.38
N LEU A 190 9.70 44.64 34.05
CA LEU A 190 9.91 43.39 33.31
C LEU A 190 11.26 42.75 33.68
N ILE A 191 12.35 43.52 33.73
CA ILE A 191 13.68 43.01 34.08
C ILE A 191 13.68 42.45 35.51
N TYR A 192 13.15 43.22 36.47
CA TYR A 192 13.00 42.80 37.86
C TYR A 192 12.23 41.48 37.98
N TYR A 193 11.15 41.31 37.23
CA TYR A 193 10.39 40.06 37.19
C TYR A 193 11.22 38.87 36.71
N TYR A 194 12.12 39.05 35.75
CA TYR A 194 13.01 37.99 35.27
C TYR A 194 14.10 37.63 36.29
N GLU A 195 14.62 38.63 37.01
CA GLU A 195 15.68 38.45 38.01
C GLU A 195 15.15 37.85 39.32
N GLU A 196 14.09 38.43 39.88
CA GLU A 196 13.61 38.12 41.24
C GLU A 196 12.38 37.20 41.26
N GLY A 197 11.68 37.07 40.12
CA GLY A 197 10.41 36.35 40.05
C GLY A 197 9.24 37.11 40.67
N ASP A 198 8.05 36.52 40.60
CA ASP A 198 6.81 37.15 41.07
C ASP A 198 6.13 36.32 42.14
N ILE A 199 6.10 36.89 43.34
CA ILE A 199 5.59 36.28 44.58
C ILE A 199 4.07 36.47 44.73
N ASN A 200 3.45 37.42 44.00
CA ASN A 200 2.05 37.83 44.18
C ASN A 200 1.12 37.42 43.04
N PHE A 201 1.61 36.55 42.16
CA PHE A 201 0.85 36.16 40.99
C PHE A 201 -0.20 35.08 41.32
N PRO A 202 -1.43 35.18 40.80
CA PRO A 202 -2.46 34.17 41.03
C PRO A 202 -1.97 32.79 40.59
N LYS A 203 -2.32 31.77 41.37
CA LYS A 203 -2.09 30.37 41.00
C LYS A 203 -2.80 30.09 39.68
N PHE A 204 -2.09 29.48 38.74
CA PHE A 204 -2.63 29.14 37.44
C PHE A 204 -3.87 28.24 37.59
N GLU A 205 -3.89 27.38 38.62
CA GLU A 205 -5.03 26.53 38.99
C GLU A 205 -6.39 27.27 39.03
N TYR A 206 -6.42 28.50 39.56
CA TYR A 206 -7.67 29.28 39.62
C TYR A 206 -8.14 29.71 38.22
N ILE A 207 -7.21 30.18 37.39
CA ILE A 207 -7.49 30.62 36.02
C ILE A 207 -7.98 29.45 35.18
N GLN A 208 -7.36 28.28 35.35
CA GLN A 208 -7.70 27.05 34.66
C GLN A 208 -9.11 26.56 35.00
N LYS A 209 -9.42 26.43 36.30
CA LYS A 209 -10.76 26.06 36.78
C LYS A 209 -11.83 27.01 36.29
N ARG A 210 -11.51 28.32 36.26
CA ARG A 210 -12.43 29.34 35.76
C ARG A 210 -12.67 29.18 34.26
N VAL A 211 -11.63 28.94 33.46
CA VAL A 211 -11.78 28.73 32.02
C VAL A 211 -12.60 27.49 31.71
N ASP A 212 -12.29 26.38 32.39
CA ASP A 212 -12.97 25.11 32.15
C ASP A 212 -14.46 25.18 32.49
N LYS A 213 -14.82 25.99 33.49
CA LYS A 213 -16.20 26.18 33.94
C LYS A 213 -16.95 27.27 33.14
N ASP A 214 -16.33 28.44 32.98
CA ASP A 214 -17.01 29.63 32.48
C ASP A 214 -16.90 29.78 30.96
N PHE A 215 -15.93 29.12 30.31
CA PHE A 215 -15.63 29.25 28.88
C PHE A 215 -15.63 27.89 28.16
N ILE A 216 -16.75 27.18 28.29
CA ILE A 216 -16.95 25.81 27.76
C ILE A 216 -16.65 25.72 26.25
N GLU A 217 -17.06 26.70 25.46
CA GLU A 217 -16.82 26.67 24.01
C GLU A 217 -15.34 26.78 23.65
N PHE A 218 -14.57 27.56 24.42
CA PHE A 218 -13.13 27.62 24.23
C PHE A 218 -12.46 26.28 24.60
N ASN A 219 -12.91 25.64 25.70
CA ASN A 219 -12.42 24.32 26.07
C ASN A 219 -12.74 23.28 24.98
N GLN A 220 -13.93 23.32 24.39
CA GLN A 220 -14.28 22.45 23.25
C GLN A 220 -13.32 22.63 22.06
N PHE A 221 -12.99 23.87 21.71
CA PHE A 221 -11.98 24.17 20.70
C PHE A 221 -10.60 23.62 21.07
N SER A 222 -10.15 23.85 22.31
CA SER A 222 -8.85 23.41 22.81
C SER A 222 -8.72 21.88 22.75
N LEU A 223 -9.74 21.15 23.18
CA LEU A 223 -9.79 19.69 23.10
C LEU A 223 -9.81 19.19 21.66
N TYR A 224 -10.52 19.88 20.77
CA TYR A 224 -10.54 19.50 19.35
C TYR A 224 -9.18 19.73 18.69
N LEU A 225 -8.51 20.85 18.99
CA LEU A 225 -7.14 21.11 18.58
C LEU A 225 -6.19 20.00 19.04
N TYR A 226 -6.31 19.56 20.29
CA TYR A 226 -5.54 18.41 20.78
C TYR A 226 -5.76 17.16 19.93
N GLN A 227 -7.00 16.84 19.52
CA GLN A 227 -7.25 15.69 18.64
C GLN A 227 -6.61 15.86 17.26
N VAL A 228 -6.64 17.08 16.69
CA VAL A 228 -5.97 17.37 15.41
C VAL A 228 -4.46 17.15 15.55
N LEU A 229 -3.83 17.70 16.60
CA LEU A 229 -2.39 17.53 16.82
C LEU A 229 -2.00 16.09 17.12
N LYS A 230 -2.86 15.34 17.83
CA LYS A 230 -2.68 13.91 18.08
C LYS A 230 -2.78 13.11 16.77
N PHE A 231 -3.68 13.49 15.87
CA PHE A 231 -3.78 12.90 14.54
C PHE A 231 -2.52 13.18 13.71
N VAL A 232 -2.03 14.42 13.71
CA VAL A 232 -0.74 14.76 13.07
C VAL A 232 0.41 13.94 13.66
N ASN A 233 0.46 13.79 14.99
CA ASN A 233 1.51 13.02 15.67
C ASN A 233 1.50 11.52 15.32
N SER A 234 0.38 10.99 14.80
CA SER A 234 0.32 9.60 14.35
C SER A 234 1.24 9.31 13.16
N LEU A 235 1.66 10.34 12.42
CA LEU A 235 2.66 10.24 11.34
C LEU A 235 4.08 9.97 11.85
N SER A 236 4.37 10.19 13.14
CA SER A 236 5.73 10.12 13.68
C SER A 236 6.37 8.71 13.58
N TYR A 237 5.60 7.64 13.33
CA TYR A 237 6.07 6.25 13.17
C TYR A 237 7.14 5.80 14.21
N GLY A 238 7.12 6.35 15.43
CA GLY A 238 8.09 6.03 16.48
C GLY A 238 9.51 6.60 16.28
N LYS A 239 9.71 7.55 15.36
CA LYS A 239 10.98 8.27 15.22
C LYS A 239 11.09 9.38 16.27
N GLY A 240 12.23 9.43 16.97
CA GLY A 240 12.50 10.47 17.98
C GLY A 240 12.54 11.90 17.42
N ASN A 241 12.92 12.07 16.15
CA ASN A 241 12.97 13.36 15.47
C ASN A 241 11.66 13.70 14.76
N LEU A 242 11.38 14.99 14.62
CA LEU A 242 10.22 15.51 13.89
C LEU A 242 10.37 15.19 12.40
N ASP A 243 9.42 14.46 11.82
CA ASP A 243 9.42 14.12 10.40
C ASP A 243 8.99 15.32 9.54
N ASP A 244 9.46 15.42 8.29
CA ASP A 244 9.15 16.56 7.41
C ASP A 244 7.64 16.65 7.10
N GLU A 245 6.95 15.52 6.98
CA GLU A 245 5.50 15.50 6.77
C GLU A 245 4.75 15.95 8.03
N GLU A 246 5.15 15.43 9.20
CA GLU A 246 4.58 15.82 10.50
C GLU A 246 4.72 17.33 10.73
N LYS A 247 5.90 17.89 10.43
CA LYS A 247 6.17 19.33 10.51
C LYS A 247 5.33 20.13 9.54
N LYS A 248 5.14 19.66 8.31
CA LYS A 248 4.28 20.29 7.30
C LYS A 248 2.85 20.44 7.84
N TYR A 249 2.23 19.37 8.34
CA TYR A 249 0.84 19.43 8.80
C TYR A 249 0.67 20.22 10.11
N SER A 250 1.57 20.07 11.08
CA SER A 250 1.52 20.84 12.32
C SER A 250 1.66 22.35 12.08
N ASN A 251 2.50 22.77 11.12
CA ASN A 251 2.60 24.17 10.70
C ASN A 251 1.31 24.71 10.07
N ILE A 252 0.61 23.90 9.26
CA ILE A 252 -0.68 24.27 8.68
C ILE A 252 -1.71 24.52 9.79
N VAL A 253 -1.79 23.62 10.78
CA VAL A 253 -2.70 23.78 11.93
C VAL A 253 -2.35 25.01 12.75
N ARG A 254 -1.06 25.25 13.00
CA ARG A 254 -0.59 26.43 13.75
C ARG A 254 -0.96 27.74 13.04
N ALA A 255 -0.79 27.79 11.72
CA ALA A 255 -1.11 28.97 10.92
C ALA A 255 -2.62 29.25 10.80
N SER A 256 -3.48 28.24 11.05
CA SER A 256 -4.93 28.39 10.90
C SER A 256 -5.62 28.96 12.15
N ILE A 257 -4.88 29.23 13.23
CA ILE A 257 -5.43 29.67 14.51
C ILE A 257 -5.10 31.15 14.76
N ASP A 258 -6.13 31.92 15.11
CA ASP A 258 -5.99 33.33 15.50
C ASP A 258 -5.10 33.47 16.74
N PHE A 259 -4.18 34.43 16.73
CA PHE A 259 -3.20 34.60 17.81
C PHE A 259 -3.85 34.86 19.18
N ARG A 260 -5.07 35.43 19.24
CA ARG A 260 -5.83 35.60 20.49
C ARG A 260 -6.22 34.24 21.08
N LEU A 261 -6.58 33.29 20.23
CA LEU A 261 -6.84 31.91 20.65
C LEU A 261 -5.55 31.21 21.07
N LEU A 262 -4.41 31.50 20.43
CA LEU A 262 -3.09 31.01 20.88
C LEU A 262 -2.70 31.57 22.25
N GLN A 263 -2.95 32.87 22.51
CA GLN A 263 -2.72 33.49 23.81
C GLN A 263 -3.58 32.86 24.90
N LEU A 264 -4.87 32.66 24.63
CA LEU A 264 -5.74 31.91 25.53
C LEU A 264 -5.24 30.48 25.73
N LEU A 265 -4.85 29.79 24.65
CA LEU A 265 -4.32 28.43 24.71
C LEU A 265 -3.08 28.35 25.60
N ALA A 266 -2.13 29.28 25.47
CA ALA A 266 -0.92 29.32 26.29
C ALA A 266 -1.23 29.40 27.80
N ILE A 267 -2.25 30.17 28.20
CA ILE A 267 -2.63 30.28 29.61
C ILE A 267 -3.37 29.02 30.07
N THR A 268 -4.21 28.48 29.20
CA THR A 268 -5.21 27.45 29.50
C THR A 268 -4.78 26.03 29.18
N ALA A 269 -3.66 25.79 28.51
CA ALA A 269 -3.15 24.45 28.27
C ALA A 269 -2.16 24.03 29.36
N TYR A 270 -1.47 24.99 29.98
CA TYR A 270 -0.63 24.74 31.14
C TYR A 270 -1.54 24.29 32.29
N ARG A 271 -1.18 23.20 32.97
CA ARG A 271 -1.87 22.62 34.13
C ARG A 271 -0.81 22.21 35.15
N GLU A 272 -0.94 22.68 36.39
CA GLU A 272 -0.03 22.29 37.48
C GLU A 272 -0.30 20.85 37.94
N ASP A 273 -1.55 20.38 37.84
CA ASP A 273 -1.93 18.97 38.02
C ASP A 273 -1.85 18.25 36.66
N THR A 274 -0.80 17.42 36.51
CA THR A 274 -0.17 17.17 35.22
C THR A 274 -0.67 15.94 34.46
N GLU A 275 -1.31 14.94 35.07
CA GLU A 275 -1.48 13.65 34.36
C GLU A 275 -2.36 13.72 33.10
N SER A 276 -3.45 14.51 33.11
CA SER A 276 -4.39 14.53 31.97
C SER A 276 -3.98 15.45 30.81
N TYR A 277 -3.30 16.57 31.10
CA TYR A 277 -2.96 17.60 30.11
C TYR A 277 -1.51 17.53 29.61
N GLN A 278 -0.62 16.79 30.30
CA GLN A 278 0.77 16.62 29.86
C GLN A 278 0.91 16.09 28.43
N PRO A 279 0.11 15.11 27.95
CA PRO A 279 0.18 14.68 26.56
C PRO A 279 -0.10 15.82 25.58
N TYR A 280 -0.99 16.75 25.93
CA TYR A 280 -1.30 17.90 25.09
C TYR A 280 -0.18 18.93 25.10
N ILE A 281 0.33 19.28 26.29
CA ILE A 281 1.48 20.20 26.43
C ILE A 281 2.67 19.71 25.61
N LYS A 282 3.01 18.41 25.71
CA LYS A 282 4.11 17.81 24.93
C LYS A 282 3.92 17.92 23.42
N LEU A 283 2.68 17.84 22.92
CA LEU A 283 2.41 18.07 21.50
C LEU A 283 2.61 19.54 21.11
N LEU A 284 2.15 20.47 21.95
CA LEU A 284 2.36 21.90 21.71
C LEU A 284 3.85 22.25 21.69
N GLU A 285 4.63 21.67 22.62
CA GLU A 285 6.09 21.81 22.71
C GLU A 285 6.78 21.21 21.48
N ARG A 286 6.43 19.98 21.10
CA ARG A 286 6.99 19.28 19.93
C ARG A 286 6.82 20.06 18.63
N TYR A 287 5.69 20.75 18.49
CA TYR A 287 5.36 21.51 17.28
C TYR A 287 5.68 22.99 17.34
N SER A 288 6.37 23.46 18.39
CA SER A 288 6.64 24.88 18.62
C SER A 288 5.39 25.73 18.41
N PHE A 289 4.27 25.28 18.99
CA PHE A 289 2.94 25.75 18.60
C PHE A 289 2.70 27.23 18.89
N LEU A 290 3.45 27.82 19.83
CA LEU A 290 3.36 29.23 20.22
C LEU A 290 4.41 30.11 19.56
N GLU A 291 5.14 29.62 18.54
CA GLU A 291 6.25 30.34 17.90
C GLU A 291 5.90 31.74 17.38
N HIS A 292 4.68 31.93 16.84
CA HIS A 292 4.22 33.21 16.30
C HIS A 292 3.20 33.91 17.20
N MET A 293 3.08 33.49 18.46
CA MET A 293 2.15 34.10 19.42
C MET A 293 2.75 35.38 20.01
N PRO A 294 2.08 36.55 19.88
CA PRO A 294 2.50 37.77 20.55
C PRO A 294 2.35 37.67 22.07
N LEU A 295 3.23 38.32 22.81
CA LEU A 295 3.19 38.40 24.29
C LEU A 295 2.61 39.72 24.80
N LYS A 296 1.93 40.46 23.91
CA LYS A 296 1.28 41.74 24.14
C LYS A 296 -0.20 41.62 23.76
N LEU A 297 -1.07 42.35 24.46
CA LEU A 297 -2.48 42.45 24.08
C LEU A 297 -2.65 43.53 23.00
N LEU A 298 -3.59 43.38 22.07
CA LEU A 298 -3.83 44.39 21.03
C LEU A 298 -4.13 45.78 21.61
N ALA A 299 -4.87 45.83 22.73
CA ALA A 299 -5.26 47.07 23.39
C ALA A 299 -4.12 47.75 24.17
N ASN A 300 -3.01 47.04 24.46
CA ASN A 300 -1.92 47.53 25.29
C ASN A 300 -0.54 47.29 24.65
N ARG A 301 0.27 48.33 24.50
CA ARG A 301 1.62 48.22 23.91
C ARG A 301 2.63 47.52 24.84
N ASN A 302 2.30 47.37 26.12
CA ASN A 302 3.14 46.70 27.11
C ASN A 302 2.95 45.17 27.09
N PHE A 303 3.97 44.45 27.57
CA PHE A 303 3.89 43.00 27.75
C PHE A 303 2.86 42.64 28.82
N ASN A 304 2.22 41.49 28.64
CA ASN A 304 1.28 40.97 29.62
C ASN A 304 1.97 39.97 30.56
N ARG A 305 1.88 40.20 31.87
CA ARG A 305 2.53 39.39 32.91
C ARG A 305 2.11 37.91 32.87
N LEU A 306 0.85 37.59 32.53
CA LEU A 306 0.40 36.20 32.39
C LEU A 306 1.11 35.49 31.23
N LEU A 307 1.19 36.15 30.08
CA LEU A 307 1.83 35.59 28.90
C LEU A 307 3.35 35.44 29.11
N ILE A 308 3.99 36.39 29.81
CA ILE A 308 5.40 36.26 30.21
C ILE A 308 5.60 35.13 31.22
N LYS A 309 4.67 34.93 32.16
CA LYS A 309 4.73 33.79 33.08
C LYS A 309 4.63 32.46 32.33
N CYS A 310 3.74 32.34 31.34
CA CYS A 310 3.69 31.17 30.45
C CYS A 310 5.04 30.90 29.79
N HIS A 311 5.73 31.95 29.32
CA HIS A 311 7.07 31.79 28.73
C HIS A 311 8.09 31.14 29.69
N ARG A 312 8.01 31.42 30.99
CA ARG A 312 8.90 30.83 32.00
C ARG A 312 8.51 29.41 32.41
N LEU A 313 7.24 29.03 32.23
CA LEU A 313 6.69 27.78 32.74
C LEU A 313 6.76 26.62 31.73
N TYR A 314 6.61 26.91 30.45
CA TYR A 314 6.71 25.89 29.40
C TYR A 314 8.16 25.55 29.06
N ASP A 315 8.37 24.38 28.47
CA ASP A 315 9.63 24.09 27.78
C ASP A 315 9.87 25.12 26.65
N PRO A 316 11.08 25.69 26.54
CA PRO A 316 11.39 26.70 25.52
C PRO A 316 11.06 26.27 24.08
N ASN A 317 11.05 24.96 23.79
CA ASN A 317 10.72 24.43 22.47
C ASN A 317 9.32 24.82 21.99
N ILE A 318 8.36 25.06 22.91
CA ILE A 318 7.00 25.50 22.53
C ILE A 318 7.00 26.82 21.75
N PHE A 319 7.99 27.68 21.96
CA PHE A 319 8.13 28.97 21.28
C PHE A 319 9.07 28.88 20.07
N GLY A 320 9.75 27.76 19.82
CA GLY A 320 10.59 27.56 18.64
C GLY A 320 11.57 28.73 18.42
N LYS A 321 11.56 29.31 17.21
CA LYS A 321 12.41 30.46 16.85
C LYS A 321 11.66 31.80 16.93
N SER A 322 10.76 31.96 17.90
CA SER A 322 9.91 33.14 18.05
C SER A 322 10.68 34.45 18.06
N ASP A 323 10.28 35.38 17.21
CA ASP A 323 10.83 36.74 17.21
C ASP A 323 10.36 37.55 18.43
N TYR A 324 9.16 37.25 18.95
CA TYR A 324 8.64 37.89 20.18
C TYR A 324 9.49 37.56 21.41
N ILE A 325 9.98 36.31 21.51
CA ILE A 325 10.89 35.91 22.58
C ILE A 325 12.25 36.58 22.43
N LYS A 326 12.81 36.61 21.21
CA LYS A 326 14.09 37.30 20.95
C LYS A 326 14.03 38.77 21.33
N ASP A 327 12.91 39.44 21.10
CA ASP A 327 12.75 40.84 21.46
C ASP A 327 12.75 41.06 22.97
N ILE A 328 12.19 40.13 23.75
CA ILE A 328 12.28 40.16 25.22
C ILE A 328 13.71 39.87 25.68
N GLU A 329 14.37 38.85 25.12
CA GLU A 329 15.76 38.55 25.47
C GLU A 329 16.71 39.72 25.21
N LYS A 330 16.50 40.47 24.12
CA LYS A 330 17.27 41.69 23.83
C LYS A 330 17.04 42.78 24.87
N LEU A 331 15.82 42.91 25.39
CA LEU A 331 15.50 43.88 26.42
C LEU A 331 16.18 43.52 27.75
N ILE A 332 16.18 42.23 28.10
CA ILE A 332 16.82 41.74 29.33
C ILE A 332 18.35 41.83 29.26
N LYS A 333 18.97 41.45 28.14
CA LYS A 333 20.44 41.47 27.93
C LYS A 333 21.06 42.87 27.78
N ARG A 334 20.26 43.93 27.72
CA ARG A 334 20.73 45.33 27.62
C ARG A 334 21.06 45.97 28.97
N THR A 335 20.83 45.23 30.04
CA THR A 335 21.27 45.47 31.42
C THR A 335 22.45 44.56 31.72
#